data_AF-A0A528FWF6-F1
#
_entry.id   AF-A0A528FWF6-F1
#
_cell.length_a   1.000
_cell.length_b   1.000
_cell.length_c   1.000
_cell.angle_alpha   90.00
_cell.angle_beta   90.00
_cell.angle_gamma   90.00
#
_symmetry.space_group_name_H-M   'P 1'
#
loop_
_entity.id
_entity.type
_entity.pdbx_description
1 polymer ?
#
loop_
_entity_poly.entity_id
_entity_poly.type
_entity_poly.pdbx_seq_one_letter_code
_entity_poly.pdbx_strand_id
1 'polypeptide(L)'
;VIEKREAGEALLGFDLSGPFLDEALHAVGHIPLPPYIASKRDDDERDRKDYQTIYAREEGAVAAPTAGLHFTPELFAALDAKGVERRFVT
;
A
#
# COMPACT_ATOMS: atom_id res chain seq x y z
N VAL A 1 -11.20 -13.50 14.29
CA VAL A 1 -11.27 -14.17 12.97
C VAL A 1 -12.60 -14.88 12.89
N ILE A 2 -13.42 -14.55 11.89
CA ILE A 2 -14.75 -15.14 11.67
C ILE A 2 -14.63 -16.40 10.81
N GLU A 3 -13.81 -16.35 9.76
CA GLU A 3 -13.67 -17.45 8.79
C GLU A 3 -12.24 -17.48 8.22
N LYS A 4 -11.76 -18.68 7.86
CA LYS A 4 -10.54 -18.87 7.06
C LYS A 4 -10.91 -19.57 5.76
N ARG A 5 -10.34 -19.14 4.64
CA ARG A 5 -10.57 -19.71 3.31
C ARG A 5 -9.35 -20.48 2.84
N GLU A 6 -9.54 -21.36 1.87
CA GLU A 6 -8.50 -22.30 1.40
C GLU A 6 -7.32 -21.60 0.70
N ALA A 7 -7.53 -20.42 0.10
CA ALA A 7 -6.49 -19.63 -0.56
C ALA A 7 -5.61 -18.81 0.41
N GLY A 8 -5.74 -19.02 1.73
CA GLY A 8 -5.01 -18.26 2.75
C GLY A 8 -5.67 -16.94 3.17
N GLU A 9 -6.86 -16.66 2.66
CA GLU A 9 -7.64 -15.48 3.04
C GLU A 9 -8.32 -15.71 4.40
N ALA A 10 -8.60 -14.62 5.12
CA ALA A 10 -9.34 -14.67 6.37
C ALA A 10 -10.39 -13.55 6.43
N LEU A 11 -11.58 -13.87 6.91
CA LEU A 11 -12.59 -12.87 7.28
C LEU A 11 -12.36 -12.45 8.72
N LEU A 12 -12.15 -11.15 8.93
CA LEU A 12 -11.99 -10.55 10.25
C LEU A 12 -13.25 -9.75 10.62
N GLY A 13 -13.70 -9.92 11.85
CA GLY A 13 -14.72 -9.06 12.46
C GLY A 13 -14.05 -8.14 13.47
N PHE A 14 -14.38 -6.86 13.40
CA PHE A 14 -13.93 -5.84 14.35
C PHE A 14 -15.13 -5.35 15.16
N ASP A 15 -14.89 -5.01 16.44
CA ASP A 15 -15.90 -4.43 17.31
C ASP A 15 -16.16 -2.94 16.96
N LEU A 16 -15.23 -2.32 16.23
CA LEU A 16 -15.33 -0.95 15.70
C LEU A 16 -15.65 -0.98 14.20
N SER A 17 -16.27 0.09 13.70
CA SER A 17 -16.57 0.27 12.29
C SER A 17 -16.53 1.75 11.86
N GLY A 18 -16.42 1.98 10.54
CA GLY A 18 -16.36 3.31 9.97
C GLY A 18 -15.19 4.14 10.52
N PRO A 19 -15.38 5.46 10.76
CA PRO A 19 -14.31 6.36 11.18
C PRO A 19 -13.57 5.94 12.45
N PHE A 20 -14.23 5.24 13.37
CA PHE A 20 -13.59 4.75 14.60
C PHE A 20 -12.63 3.59 14.34
N LEU A 21 -12.95 2.74 13.35
CA LEU A 21 -12.02 1.72 12.91
C LEU A 21 -10.84 2.35 12.18
N ASP A 22 -11.09 3.36 11.34
CA ASP A 22 -10.03 4.07 10.61
C ASP A 22 -9.06 4.77 11.56
N GLU A 23 -9.56 5.46 12.59
CA GLU A 23 -8.74 6.08 13.64
C GLU A 23 -7.92 5.04 14.40
N ALA A 24 -8.52 3.91 14.76
CA ALA A 24 -7.82 2.82 15.43
C ALA A 24 -6.70 2.23 14.54
N LEU A 25 -6.96 2.05 13.24
CA LEU A 25 -5.98 1.59 12.26
C LEU A 25 -4.84 2.60 12.10
N HIS A 26 -5.13 3.90 12.04
CA HIS A 26 -4.11 4.94 11.96
C HIS A 26 -3.24 5.03 13.22
N ALA A 27 -3.81 4.76 14.39
CA ALA A 27 -3.08 4.79 15.65
C ALA A 27 -2.07 3.63 15.80
N VAL A 28 -2.32 2.48 15.16
CA VAL A 28 -1.48 1.27 15.29
C VAL A 28 -0.77 0.87 14.00
N GLY A 29 -1.10 1.50 12.88
CA GLY A 29 -0.56 1.19 11.55
C GLY A 29 0.86 1.74 11.38
N HIS A 30 1.71 0.95 10.75
CA HIS A 30 3.10 1.29 10.43
C HIS A 30 3.36 1.16 8.93
N ILE A 31 4.30 1.94 8.42
CA ILE A 31 4.74 1.80 7.03
C ILE A 31 5.47 0.47 6.86
N PRO A 32 5.11 -0.35 5.86
CA PRO A 32 5.72 -1.67 5.64
C PRO A 32 7.12 -1.52 5.03
N LEU A 33 8.08 -1.13 5.86
CA LEU A 33 9.47 -0.96 5.46
C LEU A 33 10.12 -2.31 5.13
N PRO A 34 10.98 -2.36 4.09
CA PRO A 34 11.78 -3.54 3.80
C PRO A 34 12.62 -3.97 5.02
N PRO A 35 12.85 -5.28 5.22
CA PRO A 35 13.53 -5.80 6.41
C PRO A 35 14.91 -5.16 6.69
N TYR A 36 15.62 -4.75 5.64
CA TYR A 36 16.95 -4.14 5.75
C TYR A 36 16.94 -2.68 6.26
N ILE A 37 15.77 -2.03 6.29
CA ILE A 37 15.54 -0.71 6.91
C ILE A 37 14.91 -0.91 8.29
N ALA A 38 13.83 -1.71 8.37
CA ALA A 38 13.10 -1.95 9.62
C ALA A 38 13.96 -2.56 10.74
N SER A 39 15.00 -3.33 10.39
CA SER A 39 15.97 -3.86 11.36
C SER A 39 16.93 -2.82 11.96
N LYS A 40 16.96 -1.60 11.41
CA LYS A 40 17.91 -0.55 11.78
C LYS A 40 17.25 0.65 12.46
N ARG A 41 15.98 0.92 12.15
CA ARG A 41 15.19 2.03 12.71
C ARG A 41 13.70 1.79 12.52
N ASP A 42 12.91 2.48 13.32
CA ASP A 42 11.46 2.61 13.13
C ASP A 42 11.12 3.48 11.91
N ASP A 43 9.87 3.39 11.44
CA ASP A 43 9.35 4.24 10.38
C ASP A 43 9.16 5.69 10.83
N ASP A 44 9.30 6.62 9.88
CA ASP A 44 9.13 8.05 10.11
C ASP A 44 8.23 8.70 9.04
N GLU A 45 7.93 9.99 9.22
CA GLU A 45 7.07 10.75 8.29
C GLU A 45 7.58 10.77 6.84
N ARG A 46 8.89 10.58 6.62
CA ARG A 46 9.43 10.50 5.25
C ARG A 46 9.08 9.17 4.62
N ASP A 47 9.09 8.09 5.39
CA ASP A 47 8.70 6.77 4.89
C ASP A 47 7.24 6.76 4.43
N ARG A 48 6.34 7.49 5.11
CA ARG A 48 4.95 7.64 4.65
C ARG A 48 4.85 8.19 3.23
N LYS A 49 5.77 9.10 2.87
CA LYS A 49 5.83 9.69 1.52
C LYS A 49 6.56 8.78 0.54
N ASP A 50 7.71 8.25 0.93
CA ASP A 50 8.61 7.50 0.04
C ASP A 50 8.05 6.12 -0.33
N TYR A 51 7.25 5.52 0.56
CA TYR A 51 6.61 4.23 0.33
C TYR A 51 5.17 4.34 -0.18
N GLN A 52 4.70 5.56 -0.48
CA GLN A 52 3.46 5.77 -1.20
C GLN A 52 3.71 5.61 -2.71
N THR A 53 3.27 4.48 -3.27
CA THR A 53 3.42 4.26 -4.70
C THR A 53 2.44 5.12 -5.51
N ILE A 54 2.80 5.40 -6.76
CA ILE A 54 1.94 6.02 -7.79
C ILE A 54 0.57 5.34 -8.01
N TYR A 55 0.41 4.11 -7.53
CA TYR A 55 -0.81 3.32 -7.65
C TYR A 55 -1.69 3.43 -6.39
N ALA A 56 -1.12 3.85 -5.26
CA ALA A 56 -1.84 4.03 -4.01
C ALA A 56 -2.53 5.41 -4.00
N ARG A 57 -3.56 5.54 -4.84
CA ARG A 57 -4.35 6.78 -4.99
C ARG A 57 -5.45 6.90 -3.95
N GLU A 58 -5.99 5.76 -3.53
CA GLU A 58 -7.08 5.66 -2.56
C GLU A 58 -6.54 5.10 -1.24
N GLU A 59 -7.15 5.54 -0.16
CA GLU A 59 -6.88 5.02 1.19
C GLU A 59 -7.20 3.52 1.25
N GLY A 60 -6.33 2.74 1.88
CA GLY A 60 -6.44 1.27 1.92
C GLY A 60 -5.95 0.54 0.66
N ALA A 61 -5.43 1.24 -0.35
CA ALA A 61 -4.81 0.58 -1.51
C ALA A 61 -3.49 -0.11 -1.13
N VAL A 62 -3.48 -1.44 -1.11
CA VAL A 62 -2.29 -2.26 -0.82
C VAL A 62 -1.73 -2.82 -2.14
N ALA A 63 -1.29 -1.93 -3.03
CA ALA A 63 -0.58 -2.37 -4.24
C ALA A 63 0.86 -2.80 -3.87
N ALA A 64 1.36 -3.85 -4.52
CA ALA A 64 2.71 -4.41 -4.32
C ALA A 64 3.77 -3.29 -4.25
N PRO A 65 4.29 -2.97 -3.04
CA PRO A 65 4.81 -1.64 -2.75
C PRO A 65 6.12 -1.34 -3.48
N THR A 66 6.90 -2.36 -3.87
CA THR A 66 8.25 -2.12 -4.42
C THR A 66 8.28 -1.96 -5.92
N ALA A 67 7.46 -2.69 -6.67
CA ALA A 67 7.44 -2.60 -8.14
C ALA A 67 6.91 -1.25 -8.63
N GLY A 68 5.96 -0.66 -7.89
CA GLY A 68 5.41 0.66 -8.20
C GLY A 68 6.41 1.80 -8.02
N LEU A 69 7.42 1.66 -7.15
CA LEU A 69 8.39 2.72 -6.86
C LEU A 69 9.34 3.01 -8.03
N HIS A 70 9.44 2.11 -9.01
CA HIS A 70 10.28 2.32 -10.18
C HIS A 70 9.64 3.22 -11.25
N PHE A 71 8.34 3.50 -11.15
CA PHE A 71 7.61 4.28 -12.13
C PHE A 71 7.52 5.74 -11.71
N THR A 72 8.12 6.62 -12.51
CA THR A 72 8.01 8.07 -12.34
C THR A 72 7.00 8.68 -13.33
N PRO A 73 6.50 9.90 -13.08
CA PRO A 73 5.66 10.63 -14.05
C PRO A 73 6.31 10.74 -15.43
N GLU A 74 7.63 10.97 -15.48
CA GLU A 74 8.41 11.08 -16.72
C GLU A 74 8.49 9.74 -17.46
N LEU A 75 8.65 8.63 -16.72
CA LEU A 75 8.64 7.30 -17.32
C LEU A 75 7.26 6.99 -17.92
N PHE A 76 6.18 7.34 -17.25
CA PHE A 76 4.85 7.18 -17.82
C PHE A 76 4.64 8.02 -19.07
N ALA A 77 5.10 9.27 -19.08
CA ALA A 77 5.02 10.11 -20.26
C ALA A 77 5.80 9.48 -21.44
N ALA A 78 6.97 8.89 -21.18
CA ALA A 78 7.75 8.19 -22.20
C ALA A 78 7.08 6.90 -22.71
N LEU A 79 6.40 6.15 -21.83
CA LEU A 79 5.62 4.96 -22.19
C LEU A 79 4.39 5.34 -23.04
N ASP A 80 3.68 6.39 -22.64
CA ASP A 80 2.52 6.92 -23.36
C ASP A 80 2.93 7.41 -24.76
N ALA A 81 4.06 8.13 -24.88
CA ALA A 81 4.59 8.58 -26.17
C ALA A 81 5.00 7.43 -27.10
N LYS A 82 5.25 6.23 -26.55
CA LYS A 82 5.55 5.01 -27.32
C LYS A 82 4.30 4.18 -27.62
N GLY A 83 3.11 4.61 -27.19
CA GLY A 83 1.86 3.89 -27.41
C GLY A 83 1.71 2.63 -26.54
N VAL A 84 2.38 2.56 -25.38
CA VAL A 84 2.26 1.42 -24.47
C VAL A 84 0.94 1.52 -23.69
N GLU A 85 0.10 0.50 -23.83
CA GLU A 85 -1.20 0.45 -23.15
C GLU A 85 -1.05 0.15 -21.65
N ARG A 86 -1.91 0.78 -20.83
CA ARG A 86 -1.95 0.59 -19.37
C ARG A 86 -3.29 0.03 -18.91
N ARG A 87 -3.25 -0.83 -17.89
CA ARG A 87 -4.41 -1.37 -17.18
C ARG A 87 -4.14 -1.29 -15.68
N PHE A 88 -5.15 -0.86 -14.93
CA PHE A 88 -5.12 -0.83 -13.47
C PHE A 88 -6.05 -1.92 -12.95
N VAL A 89 -5.60 -2.66 -11.94
CA VAL A 89 -6.36 -3.68 -11.23
C VAL A 89 -6.33 -3.37 -9.74
N THR A 90 -7.42 -3.68 -9.06
CA THR A 90 -7.62 -3.49 -7.62
C THR A 90 -7.97 -4.82 -6.98
#